data_AF-A0A383BMC1-F1
#
_entry.id   AF-A0A383BMC1-F1
#
_cell.length_a   1.000
_cell.length_b   1.000
_cell.length_c   1.000
_cell.angle_alpha   90.00
_cell.angle_beta   90.00
_cell.angle_gamma   90.00
#
_symmetry.space_group_name_H-M   'P 1'
#
loop_
_entity.id
_entity.type
_entity.pdbx_description
1 polymer ?
#
loop_
_entity_poly.entity_id
_entity_poly.type
_entity_poly.pdbx_seq_one_letter_code
_entity_poly.pdbx_strand_id
1 'polypeptide(L)'
;VVILPSGDAGEALVRAILEKGNPSADLLYGIDNTYLSRALDAGIFDKYRPDAMDNIPSQFILDDTHHVTSIDYGYVNLNYDKSFLQQAGLTPPRTLEELAGATWERKLVVENPATSSPGLAFLIATVAYFGEDDDYDYLDYWKDLKRNDVLVKDGWSDAYYSDFSKNGGDRPLVVSYATSPAAEFFFSETPLTEPPTGNILIDNATFLQIEGIGILKGANSKELAKKFIEFALGERFQEDFPAKM
;
A
#
# COMPACT_ATOMS: atom_id res chain seq x y z
N VAL A 1 -19.78 3.62 13.34
CA VAL A 1 -19.17 2.75 12.30
C VAL A 1 -18.60 1.55 13.03
N VAL A 2 -18.80 0.33 12.52
CA VAL A 2 -18.15 -0.88 13.04
C VAL A 2 -17.09 -1.27 12.02
N ILE A 3 -15.85 -1.42 12.46
CA ILE A 3 -14.73 -1.82 11.60
C ILE A 3 -14.62 -3.35 11.69
N LEU A 4 -14.53 -4.00 10.53
CA LEU A 4 -14.30 -5.44 10.41
C LEU A 4 -12.92 -5.68 9.80
N PRO A 5 -11.88 -5.91 10.63
CA PRO A 5 -10.55 -6.24 10.13
C PRO A 5 -10.63 -7.46 9.21
N SER A 6 -10.04 -7.35 8.02
CA SER A 6 -10.10 -8.38 6.99
C SER A 6 -8.76 -8.63 6.32
N GLY A 7 -7.66 -8.30 7.00
CA GLY A 7 -6.31 -8.42 6.46
C GLY A 7 -5.91 -7.22 5.60
N ASP A 8 -4.86 -7.41 4.81
CA ASP A 8 -4.40 -6.45 3.80
C ASP A 8 -5.38 -6.41 2.60
N ALA A 9 -5.25 -5.46 1.68
CA ALA A 9 -6.23 -5.15 0.65
C ALA A 9 -6.59 -6.36 -0.23
N GLY A 10 -5.61 -7.20 -0.57
CA GLY A 10 -5.83 -8.41 -1.36
C GLY A 10 -6.66 -9.46 -0.62
N GLU A 11 -6.39 -9.67 0.68
CA GLU A 11 -7.16 -10.58 1.53
C GLU A 11 -8.61 -10.08 1.71
N ALA A 12 -8.76 -8.78 1.99
CA ALA A 12 -10.07 -8.14 2.15
C ALA A 12 -10.91 -8.24 0.86
N LEU A 13 -10.29 -8.05 -0.31
CA LEU A 13 -10.96 -8.21 -1.60
C LEU A 13 -11.42 -9.66 -1.82
N VAL A 14 -10.54 -10.65 -1.61
CA VAL A 14 -10.90 -12.07 -1.79
C VAL A 14 -12.08 -12.44 -0.91
N ARG A 15 -12.08 -12.00 0.35
CA ARG A 15 -13.22 -12.21 1.25
C ARG A 15 -14.51 -11.57 0.72
N ALA A 16 -14.46 -10.32 0.27
CA ALA A 16 -15.63 -9.63 -0.29
C ALA A 16 -16.19 -10.33 -1.54
N ILE A 17 -15.32 -10.91 -2.38
CA ILE A 17 -15.73 -11.72 -3.54
C ILE A 17 -16.41 -13.01 -3.09
N LEU A 18 -15.88 -13.70 -2.08
CA LEU A 18 -16.48 -14.93 -1.54
C LEU A 18 -17.85 -14.70 -0.89
N GLU A 19 -18.06 -13.51 -0.31
CA GLU A 19 -19.32 -13.11 0.32
C GLU A 19 -20.30 -12.42 -0.65
N LYS A 20 -20.03 -12.44 -1.96
CA LYS A 20 -20.84 -11.74 -2.98
C LYS A 20 -22.32 -12.11 -2.88
N GLY A 21 -23.17 -11.08 -2.82
CA GLY A 21 -24.64 -11.20 -2.74
C GLY A 21 -25.18 -11.28 -1.31
N ASN A 22 -24.33 -11.58 -0.32
CA ASN A 22 -24.66 -11.50 1.10
C ASN A 22 -23.43 -11.04 1.91
N PRO A 23 -22.96 -9.80 1.67
CA PRO A 23 -21.72 -9.31 2.27
C PRO A 23 -21.85 -9.13 3.79
N SER A 24 -20.76 -9.39 4.52
CA SER A 24 -20.70 -9.14 5.98
C SER A 24 -20.54 -7.66 6.33
N ALA A 25 -20.26 -6.80 5.35
CA ALA A 25 -20.08 -5.36 5.49
C ALA A 25 -20.93 -4.57 4.47
N ASP A 26 -21.16 -3.29 4.75
CA ASP A 26 -21.84 -2.38 3.81
C ASP A 26 -20.86 -1.70 2.82
N LEU A 27 -19.61 -1.51 3.25
CA LEU A 27 -18.54 -0.84 2.52
C LEU A 27 -17.29 -1.71 2.52
N LEU A 28 -16.53 -1.66 1.44
CA LEU A 28 -15.14 -2.10 1.42
C LEU A 28 -14.24 -0.87 1.26
N TYR A 29 -13.42 -0.60 2.27
CA TYR A 29 -12.43 0.49 2.29
C TYR A 29 -11.05 -0.14 2.04
N GLY A 30 -10.22 0.50 1.22
CA GLY A 30 -8.82 0.09 0.98
C GLY A 30 -8.64 -0.73 -0.29
N ILE A 31 -9.64 -0.68 -1.20
CA ILE A 31 -9.42 -1.12 -2.58
C ILE A 31 -8.69 0.00 -3.31
N ASP A 32 -7.69 -0.38 -4.08
CA ASP A 32 -6.80 0.55 -4.74
C ASP A 32 -6.69 0.27 -6.25
N ASN A 33 -5.84 1.03 -6.92
CA ASN A 33 -5.54 0.87 -8.34
C ASN A 33 -4.78 -0.44 -8.68
N THR A 34 -4.26 -1.19 -7.70
CA THR A 34 -3.66 -2.51 -7.95
C THR A 34 -4.72 -3.62 -8.03
N TYR A 35 -5.82 -3.47 -7.28
CA TYR A 35 -6.88 -4.47 -7.18
C TYR A 35 -8.22 -4.08 -7.84
N LEU A 36 -8.37 -2.83 -8.29
CA LEU A 36 -9.62 -2.30 -8.84
C LEU A 36 -10.19 -3.17 -9.97
N SER A 37 -9.39 -3.54 -10.96
CA SER A 37 -9.87 -4.33 -12.12
C SER A 37 -10.50 -5.65 -11.68
N ARG A 38 -9.84 -6.37 -10.76
CA ARG A 38 -10.36 -7.62 -10.19
C ARG A 38 -11.67 -7.42 -9.44
N ALA A 39 -11.80 -6.32 -8.69
CA ALA A 39 -13.02 -6.00 -7.96
C ALA A 39 -14.19 -5.65 -8.91
N LEU A 40 -13.91 -4.88 -9.97
CA LEU A 40 -14.89 -4.53 -11.00
C LEU A 40 -15.36 -5.77 -11.78
N ASP A 41 -14.43 -6.64 -12.20
CA ASP A 41 -14.74 -7.89 -12.89
C ASP A 41 -15.57 -8.85 -12.00
N ALA A 42 -15.25 -8.89 -10.71
CA ALA A 42 -16.04 -9.64 -9.74
C ALA A 42 -17.44 -9.05 -9.54
N GLY A 43 -17.68 -7.80 -9.95
CA GLY A 43 -18.98 -7.15 -9.94
C GLY A 43 -19.59 -7.03 -8.54
N ILE A 44 -18.75 -6.79 -7.53
CA ILE A 44 -19.12 -6.77 -6.11
C ILE A 44 -19.62 -5.41 -5.60
N PHE A 45 -19.54 -4.35 -6.40
CA PHE A 45 -19.90 -2.99 -5.98
C PHE A 45 -21.12 -2.41 -6.66
N ASP A 46 -21.95 -1.68 -5.91
CA ASP A 46 -22.99 -0.81 -6.46
C ASP A 46 -22.38 0.51 -6.94
N LYS A 47 -22.96 1.10 -7.99
CA LYS A 47 -22.56 2.42 -8.46
C LYS A 47 -23.06 3.52 -7.52
N TYR A 48 -22.17 4.43 -7.18
CA TYR A 48 -22.47 5.65 -6.46
C TYR A 48 -21.47 6.75 -6.84
N ARG A 49 -22.00 7.89 -7.29
CA ARG A 49 -21.21 9.11 -7.49
C ARG A 49 -21.52 10.07 -6.34
N PRO A 50 -20.57 10.34 -5.43
CA PRO A 50 -20.77 11.35 -4.40
C PRO A 50 -20.79 12.76 -4.98
N ASP A 51 -21.46 13.68 -4.30
CA ASP A 51 -21.51 15.10 -4.69
C ASP A 51 -20.12 15.73 -4.54
N ALA A 52 -19.39 15.36 -3.50
CA ALA A 52 -18.03 15.84 -3.24
C ALA A 52 -16.96 15.31 -4.23
N MET A 53 -17.31 14.40 -5.16
CA MET A 53 -16.37 13.86 -6.15
C MET A 53 -15.72 14.94 -7.01
N ASP A 54 -16.42 16.05 -7.25
CA ASP A 54 -15.91 17.17 -8.06
C ASP A 54 -14.73 17.90 -7.39
N ASN A 55 -14.48 17.67 -6.10
CA ASN A 55 -13.31 18.18 -5.39
C ASN A 55 -12.07 17.31 -5.55
N ILE A 56 -12.20 16.09 -6.10
CA ILE A 56 -11.10 15.16 -6.29
C ILE A 56 -10.35 15.56 -7.57
N PRO A 57 -9.05 15.90 -7.50
CA PRO A 57 -8.27 16.19 -8.69
C PRO A 57 -8.29 15.02 -9.67
N SER A 58 -8.42 15.29 -10.97
CA SER A 58 -8.61 14.27 -12.01
C SER A 58 -7.58 13.13 -11.98
N GLN A 59 -6.33 13.43 -11.66
CA GLN A 59 -5.24 12.44 -11.55
C GLN A 59 -5.39 11.44 -10.39
N PHE A 60 -6.28 11.73 -9.44
CA PHE A 60 -6.59 10.87 -8.29
C PHE A 60 -7.96 10.18 -8.42
N ILE A 61 -8.62 10.27 -9.58
CA ILE A 61 -9.84 9.52 -9.84
C ILE A 61 -9.45 8.07 -10.11
N LEU A 62 -9.80 7.19 -9.17
CA LEU A 62 -9.48 5.75 -9.23
C LEU A 62 -10.38 5.02 -10.22
N ASP A 63 -11.68 5.34 -10.24
CA ASP A 63 -12.70 4.66 -11.05
C ASP A 63 -13.68 5.66 -11.66
N ASP A 64 -13.66 5.77 -12.99
CA ASP A 64 -14.55 6.64 -13.77
C ASP A 64 -15.96 6.06 -13.95
N THR A 65 -16.16 4.78 -13.58
CA THR A 65 -17.46 4.09 -13.67
C THR A 65 -18.29 4.20 -12.38
N HIS A 66 -17.74 4.87 -11.36
CA HIS A 66 -18.37 5.20 -10.08
C HIS A 66 -18.76 4.00 -9.21
N HIS A 67 -18.03 2.89 -9.27
CA HIS A 67 -18.18 1.79 -8.31
C HIS A 67 -17.29 1.97 -7.07
N VAL A 68 -16.15 2.63 -7.22
CA VAL A 68 -15.21 2.95 -6.14
C VAL A 68 -14.94 4.46 -6.11
N THR A 69 -15.00 5.06 -4.93
CA THR A 69 -14.68 6.48 -4.71
C THR A 69 -13.29 6.59 -4.08
N SER A 70 -12.37 7.34 -4.70
CA SER A 70 -11.06 7.63 -4.12
C SER A 70 -11.17 8.39 -2.81
N ILE A 71 -10.38 8.03 -1.80
CA ILE A 71 -10.37 8.66 -0.49
C ILE A 71 -9.01 9.23 -0.14
N ASP A 72 -7.94 8.54 -0.48
CA ASP A 72 -6.57 8.95 -0.22
C ASP A 72 -5.64 8.49 -1.35
N TYR A 73 -4.37 8.90 -1.24
CA TYR A 73 -3.31 8.40 -2.10
C TYR A 73 -1.98 8.39 -1.35
N GLY A 74 -1.08 7.54 -1.80
CA GLY A 74 0.27 7.43 -1.30
C GLY A 74 1.23 7.01 -2.42
N TYR A 75 2.54 7.08 -2.11
CA TYR A 75 3.56 6.55 -3.00
C TYR A 75 4.23 5.37 -2.31
N VAL A 76 4.02 4.18 -2.84
CA VAL A 76 4.69 2.96 -2.36
C VAL A 76 6.13 2.97 -2.85
N ASN A 77 7.07 2.87 -1.92
CA ASN A 77 8.51 2.89 -2.17
C ASN A 77 9.24 2.03 -1.12
N LEU A 78 10.57 2.01 -1.20
CA LEU A 78 11.39 1.39 -0.17
C LEU A 78 11.70 2.38 0.96
N ASN A 79 11.71 1.89 2.18
CA ASN A 79 12.08 2.61 3.40
C ASN A 79 13.29 1.94 4.05
N TYR A 80 14.10 2.72 4.76
CA TYR A 80 15.26 2.20 5.49
C TYR A 80 15.36 2.73 6.92
N ASP A 81 15.93 1.91 7.80
CA ASP A 81 16.31 2.29 9.16
C ASP A 81 17.64 3.06 9.14
N LYS A 82 17.60 4.37 9.45
CA LYS A 82 18.80 5.22 9.43
C LYS A 82 19.86 4.76 10.42
N SER A 83 19.44 4.33 11.61
CA SER A 83 20.36 3.93 12.68
C SER A 83 21.10 2.66 12.31
N PHE A 84 20.38 1.67 11.77
CA PHE A 84 20.98 0.43 11.31
C PHE A 84 22.04 0.69 10.22
N LEU A 85 21.67 1.42 9.17
CA LEU A 85 22.59 1.69 8.05
C LEU A 85 23.83 2.46 8.52
N GLN A 86 23.66 3.46 9.39
CA GLN A 86 24.78 4.22 9.95
C GLN A 86 25.75 3.32 10.73
N GLN A 87 25.24 2.45 11.61
CA GLN A 87 26.05 1.52 12.39
C GLN A 87 26.78 0.49 11.52
N ALA A 88 26.13 0.05 10.43
CA ALA A 88 26.71 -0.89 9.48
C ALA A 88 27.65 -0.22 8.45
N GLY A 89 27.75 1.11 8.44
CA GLY A 89 28.53 1.85 7.43
C GLY A 89 27.97 1.71 6.00
N LEU A 90 26.66 1.51 5.87
CA LEU A 90 25.97 1.31 4.61
C LEU A 90 25.30 2.61 4.14
N THR A 91 25.33 2.84 2.83
CA THR A 91 24.49 3.85 2.17
C THR A 91 23.29 3.18 1.52
N PRO A 92 22.09 3.76 1.53
CA PRO A 92 20.94 3.17 0.84
C PRO A 92 21.22 2.88 -0.65
N PRO A 93 20.64 1.81 -1.22
CA PRO A 93 20.81 1.51 -2.64
C PRO A 93 20.14 2.60 -3.49
N ARG A 94 20.70 2.85 -4.68
CA ARG A 94 20.20 3.87 -5.61
C ARG A 94 19.43 3.29 -6.78
N THR A 95 19.57 1.99 -7.01
CA THR A 95 18.87 1.26 -8.07
C THR A 95 18.36 -0.08 -7.55
N LEU A 96 17.45 -0.71 -8.29
CA LEU A 96 16.95 -2.02 -7.91
C LEU A 96 18.05 -3.08 -8.06
N GLU A 97 18.94 -2.98 -9.03
CA GLU A 97 20.09 -3.88 -9.19
C GLU A 97 21.04 -3.79 -7.99
N GLU A 98 21.30 -2.59 -7.47
CA GLU A 98 22.07 -2.45 -6.24
C GLU A 98 21.40 -3.19 -5.09
N LEU A 99 20.07 -3.09 -4.94
CA LEU A 99 19.29 -3.79 -3.92
C LEU A 99 19.37 -5.33 -4.07
N ALA A 100 19.49 -5.84 -5.30
CA ALA A 100 19.75 -7.26 -5.57
C ALA A 100 21.23 -7.66 -5.47
N GLY A 101 22.12 -6.77 -5.04
CA GLY A 101 23.52 -7.07 -4.80
C GLY A 101 23.79 -7.74 -3.44
N ALA A 102 24.91 -8.47 -3.35
CA ALA A 102 25.31 -9.21 -2.14
C ALA A 102 25.41 -8.35 -0.87
N THR A 103 25.66 -7.04 -0.99
CA THR A 103 25.65 -6.10 0.14
C THR A 103 24.31 -6.14 0.90
N TRP A 104 23.21 -6.36 0.19
CA TRP A 104 21.84 -6.37 0.72
C TRP A 104 21.29 -7.76 0.97
N GLU A 105 22.13 -8.79 0.88
CA GLU A 105 21.76 -10.14 1.30
C GLU A 105 21.18 -10.10 2.72
N ARG A 106 20.01 -10.73 2.87
CA ARG A 106 19.21 -10.81 4.10
C ARG A 106 18.74 -9.48 4.67
N LYS A 107 18.68 -8.39 3.89
CA LYS A 107 18.37 -7.05 4.42
C LYS A 107 17.03 -6.45 4.01
N LEU A 108 16.31 -7.10 3.10
CA LEU A 108 15.02 -6.63 2.61
C LEU A 108 13.87 -7.50 3.12
N VAL A 109 12.79 -6.87 3.58
CA VAL A 109 11.47 -7.47 3.72
C VAL A 109 10.48 -6.80 2.77
N VAL A 110 9.65 -7.60 2.11
CA VAL A 110 8.58 -7.15 1.21
C VAL A 110 7.30 -7.90 1.54
N GLU A 111 6.18 -7.40 1.02
CA GLU A 111 4.89 -8.07 1.14
C GLU A 111 4.61 -9.00 -0.05
N ASN A 112 3.76 -9.99 0.20
CA ASN A 112 3.31 -10.95 -0.79
C ASN A 112 2.33 -10.27 -1.77
N PRO A 113 2.65 -10.19 -3.08
CA PRO A 113 1.81 -9.50 -4.06
C PRO A 113 0.46 -10.20 -4.32
N ALA A 114 0.24 -11.40 -3.79
CA ALA A 114 -1.04 -12.10 -3.89
C ALA A 114 -2.07 -11.62 -2.84
N THR A 115 -1.61 -11.08 -1.72
CA THR A 115 -2.43 -10.77 -0.53
C THR A 115 -2.33 -9.31 -0.10
N SER A 116 -1.21 -8.63 -0.42
CA SER A 116 -0.93 -7.26 -0.01
C SER A 116 -0.90 -6.29 -1.18
N SER A 117 -1.50 -5.10 -1.01
CA SER A 117 -1.43 -4.06 -2.06
C SER A 117 -0.05 -3.39 -2.17
N PRO A 118 0.67 -3.03 -1.09
CA PRO A 118 2.08 -2.61 -1.20
C PRO A 118 2.97 -3.63 -1.92
N GLY A 119 2.81 -4.92 -1.62
CA GLY A 119 3.55 -5.98 -2.28
C GLY A 119 3.27 -6.04 -3.79
N LEU A 120 2.00 -5.93 -4.18
CA LEU A 120 1.60 -5.89 -5.59
C LEU A 120 2.07 -4.61 -6.28
N ALA A 121 1.98 -3.46 -5.62
CA ALA A 121 2.50 -2.19 -6.11
C ALA A 121 4.01 -2.27 -6.38
N PHE A 122 4.80 -2.85 -5.47
CA PHE A 122 6.24 -3.04 -5.67
C PHE A 122 6.53 -4.02 -6.81
N LEU A 123 5.78 -5.12 -6.93
CA LEU A 123 5.88 -6.02 -8.08
C LEU A 123 5.63 -5.27 -9.40
N ILE A 124 4.55 -4.49 -9.50
CA ILE A 124 4.24 -3.70 -10.70
C ILE A 124 5.34 -2.68 -10.99
N ALA A 125 5.90 -2.03 -9.96
CA ALA A 125 7.03 -1.12 -10.11
C ALA A 125 8.26 -1.84 -10.70
N THR A 126 8.52 -3.09 -10.32
CA THR A 126 9.63 -3.88 -10.89
C THR A 126 9.39 -4.25 -12.34
N VAL A 127 8.13 -4.53 -12.72
CA VAL A 127 7.75 -4.75 -14.13
C VAL A 127 7.96 -3.48 -14.95
N ALA A 128 7.56 -2.32 -14.42
CA ALA A 128 7.77 -1.03 -15.09
C ALA A 128 9.25 -0.67 -15.23
N TYR A 129 10.09 -1.06 -14.28
CA TYR A 129 11.52 -0.77 -14.27
C TYR A 129 12.33 -1.69 -15.20
N PHE A 130 12.07 -3.00 -15.16
CA PHE A 130 12.86 -4.01 -15.88
C PHE A 130 12.22 -4.54 -17.17
N GLY A 131 10.93 -4.29 -17.39
CA GLY A 131 10.20 -4.91 -18.50
C GLY A 131 9.88 -6.40 -18.26
N GLU A 132 9.16 -6.99 -19.21
CA GLU A 132 8.68 -8.39 -19.16
C GLU A 132 9.48 -9.35 -20.05
N ASP A 133 10.19 -8.85 -21.07
CA ASP A 133 10.79 -9.66 -22.16
C ASP A 133 12.20 -9.17 -22.57
N ASP A 134 12.92 -8.51 -21.67
CA ASP A 134 14.30 -8.05 -21.89
C ASP A 134 15.34 -9.14 -21.53
N ASP A 135 16.62 -8.95 -21.89
CA ASP A 135 17.71 -9.88 -21.54
C ASP A 135 17.88 -10.07 -20.01
N TYR A 136 17.44 -9.08 -19.23
CA TYR A 136 17.28 -9.14 -17.78
C TYR A 136 15.93 -8.48 -17.44
N ASP A 137 14.95 -9.31 -17.11
CA ASP A 137 13.57 -8.87 -16.85
C ASP A 137 13.25 -8.80 -15.34
N TYR A 138 12.02 -8.42 -15.01
CA TYR A 138 11.57 -8.39 -13.62
C TYR A 138 11.65 -9.76 -12.93
N LEU A 139 11.48 -10.88 -13.65
CA LEU A 139 11.55 -12.22 -13.07
C LEU A 139 12.99 -12.58 -12.70
N ASP A 140 13.97 -12.17 -13.48
CA ASP A 140 15.39 -12.32 -13.14
C ASP A 140 15.76 -11.51 -11.90
N TYR A 141 15.27 -10.28 -11.80
CA TYR A 141 15.37 -9.48 -10.59
C TYR A 141 14.80 -10.19 -9.34
N TRP A 142 13.58 -10.72 -9.44
CA TRP A 142 12.97 -11.46 -8.32
C TRP A 142 13.69 -12.77 -7.99
N LYS A 143 14.29 -13.46 -8.98
CA LYS A 143 15.16 -14.62 -8.74
C LYS A 143 16.41 -14.22 -7.95
N ASP A 144 17.00 -13.05 -8.25
CA ASP A 144 18.17 -12.54 -7.55
C ASP A 144 17.83 -12.10 -6.12
N LEU A 145 16.72 -11.38 -5.91
CA LEU A 145 16.23 -11.08 -4.56
C LEU A 145 16.00 -12.33 -3.72
N LYS A 146 15.42 -13.38 -4.32
CA LYS A 146 15.24 -14.68 -3.67
C LYS A 146 16.57 -15.34 -3.30
N ARG A 147 17.58 -15.28 -4.18
CA ARG A 147 18.94 -15.77 -3.88
C ARG A 147 19.59 -14.96 -2.75
N ASN A 148 19.28 -13.68 -2.64
CA ASN A 148 19.71 -12.79 -1.57
C ASN A 148 18.88 -12.91 -0.28
N ASP A 149 18.02 -13.92 -0.16
CA ASP A 149 17.18 -14.17 1.01
C ASP A 149 16.31 -12.96 1.39
N VAL A 150 15.64 -12.37 0.39
CA VAL A 150 14.52 -11.44 0.64
C VAL A 150 13.47 -12.13 1.50
N LEU A 151 13.01 -11.46 2.56
CA LEU A 151 11.92 -11.94 3.39
C LEU A 151 10.60 -11.49 2.78
N VAL A 152 9.62 -12.40 2.68
CA VAL A 152 8.28 -12.10 2.15
C VAL A 152 7.24 -12.36 3.24
N LYS A 153 6.38 -11.37 3.49
CA LYS A 153 5.32 -11.40 4.50
C LYS A 153 3.94 -11.25 3.87
N ASP A 154 2.90 -11.79 4.49
CA ASP A 154 1.57 -11.80 3.87
C ASP A 154 0.93 -10.40 3.78
N GLY A 155 1.32 -9.47 4.66
CA GLY A 155 0.81 -8.10 4.66
C GLY A 155 1.81 -7.09 5.22
N TRP A 156 1.53 -5.81 4.96
CA TRP A 156 2.41 -4.69 5.33
C TRP A 156 2.67 -4.60 6.83
N SER A 157 1.65 -4.82 7.67
CA SER A 157 1.80 -4.72 9.12
C SER A 157 2.83 -5.71 9.67
N ASP A 158 2.88 -6.92 9.14
CA ASP A 158 3.85 -7.92 9.56
C ASP A 158 5.27 -7.52 9.11
N ALA A 159 5.43 -7.12 7.85
CA ALA A 159 6.70 -6.64 7.31
C ALA A 159 7.24 -5.45 8.12
N TYR A 160 6.39 -4.46 8.39
CA TYR A 160 6.79 -3.20 8.99
C TYR A 160 6.94 -3.27 10.51
N TYR A 161 6.05 -3.94 11.24
CA TYR A 161 6.08 -3.95 12.71
C TYR A 161 6.79 -5.16 13.32
N SER A 162 7.05 -6.23 12.56
CA SER A 162 7.73 -7.42 13.09
C SER A 162 9.15 -7.59 12.55
N ASP A 163 9.34 -7.41 11.24
CA ASP A 163 10.58 -7.81 10.57
C ASP A 163 11.50 -6.63 10.20
N PHE A 164 10.94 -5.43 10.06
CA PHE A 164 11.71 -4.20 9.85
C PHE A 164 12.49 -3.81 11.12
N SER A 165 13.78 -3.50 10.97
CA SER A 165 14.70 -3.31 12.11
C SER A 165 14.33 -2.15 13.02
N LYS A 166 13.69 -1.11 12.47
CA LYS A 166 13.17 0.02 13.26
C LYS A 166 12.13 -0.41 14.31
N ASN A 167 11.46 -1.55 14.09
CA ASN A 167 10.46 -2.12 14.99
C ASN A 167 10.93 -3.43 15.66
N GLY A 168 12.24 -3.71 15.65
CA GLY A 168 12.85 -4.82 16.38
C GLY A 168 13.15 -6.08 15.56
N GLY A 169 12.90 -6.05 14.24
CA GLY A 169 13.31 -7.11 13.33
C GLY A 169 14.78 -7.01 12.89
N ASP A 170 15.16 -7.80 11.88
CA ASP A 170 16.54 -7.86 11.36
C ASP A 170 16.70 -7.29 9.94
N ARG A 171 15.59 -6.84 9.32
CA ARG A 171 15.58 -6.32 7.95
C ARG A 171 15.63 -4.79 7.98
N PRO A 172 16.76 -4.15 7.59
CA PRO A 172 16.86 -2.70 7.62
C PRO A 172 16.19 -2.00 6.43
N LEU A 173 15.71 -2.75 5.43
CA LEU A 173 14.93 -2.23 4.31
C LEU A 173 13.56 -2.89 4.27
N VAL A 174 12.52 -2.10 3.97
CA VAL A 174 11.12 -2.56 3.86
C VAL A 174 10.41 -1.84 2.73
N VAL A 175 9.52 -2.53 2.01
CA VAL A 175 8.55 -1.86 1.12
C VAL A 175 7.50 -1.18 2.00
N SER A 176 7.28 0.12 1.80
CA SER A 176 6.36 0.91 2.60
C SER A 176 5.95 2.15 1.80
N TYR A 177 5.64 3.25 2.49
CA TYR A 177 5.14 4.47 1.88
C TYR A 177 6.13 5.63 2.03
N ALA A 178 6.12 6.53 1.05
CA ALA A 178 6.88 7.78 1.12
C ALA A 178 6.52 8.66 2.33
N THR A 179 5.33 8.45 2.89
CA THR A 179 4.79 9.11 4.08
C THR A 179 5.17 8.42 5.39
N SER A 180 5.66 7.18 5.38
CA SER A 180 6.02 6.45 6.61
C SER A 180 7.07 7.19 7.47
N PRO A 181 8.11 7.84 6.92
CA PRO A 181 9.01 8.66 7.74
C PRO A 181 8.33 9.82 8.46
N ALA A 182 7.32 10.44 7.83
CA ALA A 182 6.54 11.50 8.48
C ALA A 182 5.68 10.94 9.63
N ALA A 183 5.08 9.77 9.43
CA ALA A 183 4.31 9.09 10.47
C ALA A 183 5.20 8.70 11.67
N GLU A 184 6.38 8.12 11.44
CA GLU A 184 7.35 7.79 12.50
C GLU A 184 7.78 9.02 13.29
N PHE A 185 7.92 10.18 12.63
CA PHE A 185 8.26 11.43 13.30
C PHE A 185 7.09 11.97 14.13
N PHE A 186 5.90 12.04 13.53
CA PHE A 186 4.73 12.67 14.14
C PHE A 186 4.13 11.86 15.29
N PHE A 187 4.10 10.54 15.15
CA PHE A 187 3.52 9.63 16.15
C PHE A 187 4.56 9.07 17.15
N SER A 188 5.80 9.56 17.12
CA SER A 188 6.81 9.15 18.09
C SER A 188 6.40 9.52 19.52
N GLU A 189 6.47 8.54 20.43
CA GLU A 189 6.25 8.77 21.87
C GLU A 189 7.29 9.72 22.48
N THR A 190 8.49 9.76 21.87
CA THR A 190 9.58 10.65 22.28
C THR A 190 9.80 11.76 21.25
N PRO A 191 10.03 13.02 21.65
CA PRO A 191 10.28 14.09 20.69
C PRO A 191 11.52 13.79 19.83
N LEU A 192 11.34 13.77 18.51
CA LEU A 192 12.41 13.60 17.54
C LEU A 192 12.76 14.94 16.88
N THR A 193 14.00 15.08 16.40
CA THR A 193 14.43 16.22 15.58
C THR A 193 14.41 15.91 14.09
N GLU A 194 14.40 14.63 13.72
CA GLU A 194 14.27 14.15 12.35
C GLU A 194 13.58 12.77 12.32
N PRO A 195 12.99 12.35 11.19
CA PRO A 195 12.46 11.00 11.03
C PRO A 195 13.54 9.94 11.26
N PRO A 196 13.22 8.84 11.99
CA PRO A 196 14.17 7.75 12.25
C PRO A 196 14.34 6.81 11.05
N THR A 197 13.41 6.85 10.11
CA THR A 197 13.48 6.15 8.83
C THR A 197 13.72 7.13 7.69
N GLY A 198 14.16 6.63 6.55
CA GLY A 198 14.30 7.40 5.32
C GLY A 198 13.68 6.68 4.12
N ASN A 199 13.38 7.44 3.08
CA ASN A 199 12.89 6.92 1.81
C ASN A 199 14.05 6.55 0.89
N ILE A 200 13.90 5.46 0.15
CA ILE A 200 14.71 5.12 -1.02
C ILE A 200 13.81 5.36 -2.24
N LEU A 201 13.99 6.52 -2.84
CA LEU A 201 13.26 6.93 -4.05
C LEU A 201 14.10 6.57 -5.26
N ILE A 202 13.74 5.47 -5.91
CA ILE A 202 14.35 5.02 -7.16
C ILE A 202 13.43 5.45 -8.30
N ASP A 203 13.98 6.18 -9.27
CA ASP A 203 13.26 6.62 -10.46
C ASP A 203 12.64 5.41 -11.18
N ASN A 204 11.38 5.54 -11.62
CA ASN A 204 10.59 4.47 -12.23
C ASN A 204 10.31 3.24 -11.34
N ALA A 205 10.65 3.27 -10.06
CA ALA A 205 10.36 2.19 -9.11
C ALA A 205 9.59 2.67 -7.86
N THR A 206 8.84 3.75 -8.00
CA THR A 206 7.89 4.27 -6.99
C THR A 206 6.49 4.24 -7.58
N PHE A 207 5.54 3.66 -6.86
CA PHE A 207 4.18 3.45 -7.37
C PHE A 207 3.19 4.41 -6.70
N LEU A 208 2.43 5.17 -7.49
CA LEU A 208 1.29 5.95 -6.98
C LEU A 208 0.15 4.97 -6.67
N GLN A 209 -0.19 4.83 -5.40
CA GLN A 209 -1.35 4.10 -4.93
C GLN A 209 -2.47 5.10 -4.64
N ILE A 210 -3.66 4.84 -5.18
CA ILE A 210 -4.87 5.60 -4.86
C ILE A 210 -5.84 4.60 -4.26
N GLU A 211 -6.23 4.82 -3.01
CA GLU A 211 -7.17 3.95 -2.30
C GLU A 211 -8.57 4.55 -2.29
N GLY A 212 -9.57 3.67 -2.19
CA GLY A 212 -10.95 4.06 -2.26
C GLY A 212 -11.91 3.17 -1.50
N ILE A 213 -13.15 3.63 -1.46
CA ILE A 213 -14.28 2.94 -0.85
C ILE A 213 -15.28 2.54 -1.93
N GLY A 214 -15.70 1.27 -1.92
CA GLY A 214 -16.83 0.76 -2.71
C GLY A 214 -18.00 0.35 -1.83
N ILE A 215 -19.23 0.58 -2.30
CA ILE A 215 -20.46 0.09 -1.65
C ILE A 215 -20.71 -1.35 -2.09
N LEU A 216 -20.73 -2.31 -1.16
CA LEU A 216 -20.91 -3.72 -1.51
C LEU A 216 -22.33 -4.02 -2.01
N LYS A 217 -22.46 -4.74 -3.12
CA LYS A 217 -23.76 -5.23 -3.61
C LYS A 217 -24.36 -6.17 -2.59
N GLY A 218 -25.60 -5.89 -2.21
CA GLY A 218 -26.30 -6.65 -1.16
C GLY A 218 -26.08 -6.08 0.25
N ALA A 219 -25.36 -4.96 0.39
CA ALA A 219 -25.28 -4.20 1.64
C ALA A 219 -26.68 -3.87 2.18
N ASN A 220 -26.85 -4.00 3.50
CA ASN A 220 -28.11 -3.75 4.19
C ASN A 220 -28.38 -2.25 4.36
N SER A 221 -27.32 -1.44 4.44
CA SER A 221 -27.40 -0.03 4.85
C SER A 221 -26.92 0.94 3.75
N LYS A 222 -27.35 0.76 2.50
CA LYS A 222 -26.85 1.55 1.35
C LYS A 222 -26.91 3.07 1.53
N GLU A 223 -27.98 3.60 2.11
CA GLU A 223 -28.09 5.05 2.34
C GLU A 223 -27.12 5.56 3.41
N LEU A 224 -26.79 4.74 4.41
CA LEU A 224 -25.74 5.08 5.38
C LEU A 224 -24.34 4.95 4.76
N ALA A 225 -24.13 3.97 3.89
CA ALA A 225 -22.90 3.77 3.15
C ALA A 225 -22.57 5.00 2.27
N LYS A 226 -23.56 5.52 1.52
CA LYS A 226 -23.43 6.78 0.76
C LYS A 226 -23.05 7.97 1.63
N LYS A 227 -23.76 8.16 2.76
CA LYS A 227 -23.47 9.23 3.72
C LYS A 227 -22.07 9.12 4.32
N PHE A 228 -21.58 7.90 4.53
CA PHE A 228 -20.21 7.70 5.01
C PHE A 228 -19.18 8.11 3.95
N ILE A 229 -19.42 7.79 2.67
CA ILE A 229 -18.54 8.24 1.57
C ILE A 229 -18.51 9.77 1.48
N GLU A 230 -19.66 10.44 1.55
CA GLU A 230 -19.70 11.93 1.60
C GLU A 230 -18.94 12.47 2.81
N PHE A 231 -19.09 11.85 3.97
CA PHE A 231 -18.36 12.22 5.17
C PHE A 231 -16.84 12.04 5.00
N ALA A 232 -16.41 10.93 4.41
CA ALA A 232 -15.00 10.63 4.17
C ALA A 232 -14.37 11.59 3.15
N LEU A 233 -15.15 12.14 2.22
CA LEU A 233 -14.70 13.22 1.32
C LEU A 233 -14.79 14.62 1.93
N GLY A 234 -15.41 14.75 3.10
CA GLY A 234 -15.56 16.04 3.77
C GLY A 234 -14.24 16.60 4.27
N GLU A 235 -14.09 17.92 4.19
CA GLU A 235 -12.89 18.67 4.60
C GLU A 235 -12.35 18.22 5.96
N ARG A 236 -13.22 18.15 6.97
CA ARG A 236 -12.81 17.71 8.32
C ARG A 236 -12.19 16.32 8.34
N PHE A 237 -12.77 15.35 7.62
CA PHE A 237 -12.21 14.00 7.59
C PHE A 237 -10.85 14.01 6.91
N GLN A 238 -10.75 14.69 5.76
CA GLN A 238 -9.53 14.76 4.97
C GLN A 238 -8.39 15.54 5.67
N GLU A 239 -8.70 16.59 6.43
CA GLU A 239 -7.73 17.32 7.26
C GLU A 239 -7.25 16.49 8.46
N ASP A 240 -8.16 15.74 9.10
CA ASP A 240 -7.82 14.89 10.24
C ASP A 240 -7.05 13.62 9.80
N PHE A 241 -7.26 13.15 8.56
CA PHE A 241 -6.76 11.86 8.08
C PHE A 241 -5.25 11.67 8.32
N PRO A 242 -4.34 12.58 7.90
CA PRO A 242 -2.90 12.37 8.10
C PRO A 242 -2.47 12.29 9.58
N ALA A 243 -3.24 12.88 10.49
CA ALA A 243 -2.90 12.99 11.91
C ALA A 243 -3.66 12.01 12.82
N LYS A 244 -4.61 11.25 12.26
CA LYS A 244 -5.53 10.38 13.01
C LYS A 244 -5.62 8.95 12.46
N MET A 245 -4.76 8.58 11.50
CA MET A 245 -4.66 7.22 10.94
C MET A 245 -4.61 6.15 12.02
#